data_AF-A0A9Q3HMY8-F1
#
_entry.id   AF-A0A9Q3HMY8-F1
#
_cell.length_a   1.000
_cell.length_b   1.000
_cell.length_c   1.000
_cell.angle_alpha   90.00
_cell.angle_beta   90.00
_cell.angle_gamma   90.00
#
_symmetry.space_group_name_H-M   'P 1'
#
loop_
_entity.id
_entity.type
_entity.pdbx_description
1 polymer ?
#
loop_
_entity_poly.entity_id
_entity_poly.type
_entity_poly.pdbx_seq_one_letter_code
_entity_poly.pdbx_strand_id
1 'polypeptide(L)'
;MPLIKELKELWQGYHFSPTSAGPSGSFIHVAILTAIEDVASMHKLTGFISHSGSHFCNYCTIHKAQIEEIGPQFHYMRSYQNHEATISKWLWETPKQQQAIFSEYGVQYSILEDLPYWDASRMFNLDIMHNLILGILKDHAAFKLCIPESKSKIYFRSCRKSYYTNNSDSDSMTSNSSLVKSH
;
A
#
# COMPACT_ATOMS: atom_id res chain seq x y z
N MET A 1 -15.24 -19.56 6.00
CA MET A 1 -13.89 -19.77 6.57
C MET A 1 -14.02 -19.81 8.09
N PRO A 2 -13.48 -20.82 8.79
CA PRO A 2 -13.72 -21.00 10.24
C PRO A 2 -13.29 -19.80 11.08
N LEU A 3 -12.13 -19.20 10.77
CA LEU A 3 -11.58 -18.06 11.53
C LEU A 3 -12.50 -16.83 11.58
N ILE A 4 -13.10 -16.42 10.46
CA ILE A 4 -13.99 -15.23 10.44
C ILE A 4 -15.25 -15.47 11.25
N LYS A 5 -15.76 -16.71 11.24
CA LYS A 5 -16.90 -17.09 12.06
C LYS A 5 -16.56 -17.03 13.55
N GLU A 6 -15.41 -17.60 13.94
CA GLU A 6 -14.92 -17.55 15.32
C GLU A 6 -14.70 -16.11 15.80
N LEU A 7 -14.10 -15.25 14.97
CA LEU A 7 -13.91 -13.83 15.29
C LEU A 7 -15.23 -13.07 15.43
N LYS A 8 -16.26 -13.41 14.64
CA LYS A 8 -17.61 -12.86 14.81
C LYS A 8 -18.22 -13.28 16.15
N GLU A 9 -18.06 -14.55 16.53
CA GLU A 9 -18.55 -15.08 17.80
C GLU A 9 -17.83 -14.42 18.99
N LEU A 10 -16.49 -14.34 18.93
CA LEU A 10 -15.67 -13.69 19.96
C LEU A 10 -15.91 -12.17 20.05
N TRP A 11 -16.35 -11.53 18.97
CA TRP A 11 -16.75 -10.12 18.99
C TRP A 11 -18.06 -9.91 19.76
N GLN A 12 -19.00 -10.86 19.73
CA GLN A 12 -20.19 -10.82 20.59
C GLN A 12 -19.84 -11.03 22.07
N GLY A 13 -18.69 -11.64 22.32
CA GLY A 13 -18.09 -11.84 23.63
C GLY A 13 -18.17 -13.30 24.08
N TYR A 14 -17.17 -13.72 24.85
CA TYR A 14 -17.03 -15.10 25.32
C TYR A 14 -16.78 -15.14 26.83
N HIS A 15 -17.50 -16.03 27.50
CA HIS A 15 -17.37 -16.22 28.95
C HIS A 15 -16.46 -17.40 29.26
N PHE A 16 -15.32 -17.11 29.87
CA PHE A 16 -14.42 -18.13 30.43
C PHE A 16 -14.95 -18.63 31.75
N SER A 17 -14.84 -19.94 31.97
CA SER A 17 -15.16 -20.55 33.25
C SER A 17 -14.27 -19.98 34.37
N PRO A 18 -14.75 -20.00 35.62
CA PRO A 18 -13.94 -19.66 36.78
C PRO A 18 -12.60 -20.38 36.79
N THR A 19 -11.54 -19.64 37.06
CA THR A 19 -10.20 -20.18 37.27
C THR A 19 -9.74 -19.87 38.70
N SER A 20 -8.68 -20.52 39.16
CA SER A 20 -8.08 -20.22 40.48
C SER A 20 -7.70 -18.74 40.62
N ALA A 21 -7.33 -18.07 39.52
CA ALA A 21 -7.01 -16.64 39.49
C ALA A 21 -8.24 -15.72 39.31
N GLY A 22 -9.40 -16.28 38.93
CA GLY A 22 -10.63 -15.54 38.65
C GLY A 22 -11.87 -16.36 39.02
N PRO A 23 -12.30 -16.35 40.30
CA PRO A 23 -13.39 -17.19 40.81
C PRO A 23 -14.77 -16.90 40.18
N SER A 24 -14.93 -15.71 39.58
CA SER A 24 -16.17 -15.30 38.92
C SER A 24 -16.19 -15.63 37.41
N GLY A 25 -15.13 -16.23 36.87
CA GLY A 25 -14.92 -16.32 35.43
C GLY A 25 -14.48 -14.97 34.84
N SER A 26 -14.40 -14.89 33.51
CA SER A 26 -14.04 -13.65 32.83
C SER A 26 -14.78 -13.56 31.50
N PHE A 27 -15.31 -12.38 31.20
CA PHE A 27 -15.95 -12.11 29.92
C PHE A 27 -15.02 -11.24 29.07
N ILE A 28 -14.71 -11.68 27.85
CA ILE A 28 -13.83 -10.94 26.95
C ILE A 28 -14.49 -10.75 25.59
N HIS A 29 -14.08 -9.69 24.90
CA HIS A 29 -14.29 -9.51 23.46
C HIS A 29 -12.95 -9.63 22.75
N VAL A 30 -12.96 -10.21 21.55
CA VAL A 30 -11.77 -10.28 20.69
C VAL A 30 -12.06 -9.55 19.39
N ALA A 31 -11.12 -8.68 18.98
CA ALA A 31 -11.16 -7.98 17.71
C ALA A 31 -9.77 -7.92 17.10
N ILE A 32 -9.69 -7.96 15.77
CA ILE A 32 -8.47 -7.59 15.04
C ILE A 32 -8.37 -6.07 15.09
N LEU A 33 -7.30 -5.53 15.68
CA LEU A 33 -7.07 -4.09 15.72
C LEU A 33 -6.48 -3.56 14.41
N THR A 34 -5.47 -4.26 13.88
CA THR A 34 -4.85 -3.92 12.61
C THR A 34 -4.12 -5.12 12.03
N ALA A 35 -4.01 -5.17 10.71
CA ALA A 35 -3.11 -6.08 10.00
C ALA A 35 -1.78 -5.39 9.68
N ILE A 36 -0.66 -6.07 9.93
CA ILE A 36 0.68 -5.61 9.56
C ILE A 36 1.21 -6.57 8.51
N GLU A 37 1.35 -6.11 7.27
CA GLU A 37 1.76 -6.95 6.16
C GLU A 37 2.65 -6.18 5.16
N ASP A 38 3.37 -6.91 4.32
CA ASP A 38 3.98 -6.31 3.13
C ASP A 38 2.88 -5.77 2.17
N VAL A 39 3.26 -4.87 1.24
CA VAL A 39 2.29 -4.24 0.32
C VAL A 39 1.53 -5.26 -0.54
N ALA A 40 2.16 -6.33 -0.99
CA ALA A 40 1.53 -7.33 -1.87
C ALA A 40 0.52 -8.21 -1.11
N SER A 41 0.88 -8.62 0.10
CA SER A 41 0.02 -9.34 1.03
C SER A 41 -1.15 -8.46 1.48
N MET A 42 -0.89 -7.17 1.73
CA MET A 42 -1.90 -6.20 2.12
C MET A 42 -3.00 -6.07 1.09
N HIS A 43 -2.67 -5.92 -0.20
CA HIS A 43 -3.66 -5.84 -1.29
C HIS A 43 -4.62 -7.02 -1.31
N LYS A 44 -4.11 -8.24 -1.07
CA LYS A 44 -4.95 -9.44 -1.02
C LYS A 44 -5.82 -9.48 0.22
N LEU A 45 -5.29 -9.02 1.35
CA LEU A 45 -5.98 -9.02 2.63
C LEU A 45 -7.12 -8.00 2.66
N THR A 46 -6.90 -6.80 2.12
CA THR A 46 -7.88 -5.70 2.10
C THR A 46 -8.78 -5.72 0.87
N GLY A 47 -8.44 -6.51 -0.15
CA GLY A 47 -9.19 -6.51 -1.42
C GLY A 47 -8.87 -5.30 -2.30
N PHE A 48 -7.71 -4.67 -2.12
CA PHE A 48 -7.25 -3.60 -3.00
C PHE A 48 -6.46 -4.12 -4.21
N ILE A 49 -6.53 -3.37 -5.31
CA ILE A 49 -5.78 -3.69 -6.51
C ILE A 49 -4.28 -3.47 -6.31
N SER A 50 -3.47 -4.31 -6.97
CA SER A 50 -2.02 -4.22 -6.89
C SER A 50 -1.44 -2.99 -7.62
N HIS A 51 -0.11 -2.83 -7.58
CA HIS A 51 0.64 -1.79 -8.29
C HIS A 51 0.40 -1.71 -9.81
N SER A 52 -0.15 -2.76 -10.43
CA SER A 52 -0.53 -2.76 -11.84
C SER A 52 -1.83 -1.99 -12.12
N GLY A 53 -2.66 -1.74 -11.11
CA GLY A 53 -3.95 -1.07 -11.22
C GLY A 53 -3.87 0.45 -11.35
N SER A 54 -5.02 1.04 -11.69
CA SER A 54 -5.26 2.49 -11.74
C SER A 54 -5.20 3.14 -10.34
N HIS A 55 -5.85 2.52 -9.36
CA HIS A 55 -5.93 2.97 -7.96
C HIS A 55 -5.13 2.06 -7.02
N PHE A 56 -3.82 2.05 -7.19
CA PHE A 56 -2.89 1.09 -6.58
C PHE A 56 -2.59 1.33 -5.08
N CYS A 57 -2.95 2.48 -4.52
CA CYS A 57 -2.60 2.81 -3.14
C CYS A 57 -3.64 2.27 -2.16
N ASN A 58 -3.18 1.70 -1.04
CA ASN A 58 -4.05 1.26 0.06
C ASN A 58 -4.61 2.45 0.84
N TYR A 59 -3.88 3.57 0.93
CA TYR A 59 -4.28 4.73 1.73
C TYR A 59 -5.15 5.73 0.97
N CYS A 60 -4.91 5.89 -0.32
CA CYS A 60 -5.58 6.90 -1.13
C CYS A 60 -6.08 6.35 -2.48
N THR A 61 -6.93 7.14 -3.12
CA THR A 61 -7.55 6.91 -4.42
C THR A 61 -6.82 7.71 -5.52
N ILE A 62 -5.52 7.92 -5.38
CA ILE A 62 -4.74 8.56 -6.44
C ILE A 62 -4.73 7.66 -7.69
N HIS A 63 -4.94 8.28 -8.85
CA HIS A 63 -4.84 7.56 -10.11
C HIS A 63 -3.36 7.44 -10.53
N LYS A 64 -2.98 6.29 -11.10
CA LYS A 64 -1.59 6.02 -11.54
C LYS A 64 -1.02 7.07 -12.50
N ALA A 65 -1.87 7.68 -13.33
CA ALA A 65 -1.47 8.78 -14.23
C ALA A 65 -1.05 10.06 -13.49
N GLN A 66 -1.41 10.19 -12.22
CA GLN A 66 -1.18 11.36 -11.37
C GLN A 66 -0.11 11.08 -10.30
N ILE A 67 0.67 10.00 -10.42
CA ILE A 67 1.63 9.57 -9.39
C ILE A 67 2.70 10.62 -9.08
N GLU A 68 2.98 11.53 -10.00
CA GLU A 68 3.96 12.61 -9.86
C GLU A 68 3.37 13.87 -9.20
N GLU A 69 2.06 13.91 -8.94
CA GLU A 69 1.41 15.04 -8.28
C GLU A 69 1.79 15.09 -6.79
N ILE A 70 2.76 15.95 -6.44
CA ILE A 70 3.22 16.17 -5.07
C ILE A 70 2.56 17.46 -4.54
N GLY A 71 1.80 17.36 -3.44
CA GLY A 71 1.19 18.52 -2.80
C GLY A 71 0.32 18.19 -1.59
N PRO A 72 -0.20 19.20 -0.87
CA PRO A 72 -0.97 19.05 0.38
C PRO A 72 -2.32 18.32 0.23
N GLN A 73 -2.66 17.85 -0.96
CA GLN A 73 -3.87 17.13 -1.32
C GLN A 73 -3.92 15.71 -0.75
N PHE A 74 -4.18 15.64 0.55
CA PHE A 74 -4.86 14.54 1.24
C PHE A 74 -6.31 14.33 0.74
N HIS A 75 -6.72 14.93 -0.38
CA HIS A 75 -8.10 14.93 -0.90
C HIS A 75 -8.54 13.59 -1.51
N TYR A 76 -7.65 12.60 -1.59
CA TYR A 76 -7.95 11.28 -2.11
C TYR A 76 -7.90 10.18 -1.05
N MET A 77 -7.89 10.50 0.25
CA MET A 77 -7.88 9.45 1.27
C MET A 77 -9.08 8.52 1.11
N ARG A 78 -8.85 7.21 1.20
CA ARG A 78 -9.95 6.26 1.21
C ARG A 78 -10.80 6.51 2.45
N SER A 79 -12.11 6.49 2.29
CA SER A 79 -13.06 6.57 3.38
C SER A 79 -13.79 5.24 3.52
N TYR A 80 -14.12 4.89 4.76
CA TYR A 80 -14.93 3.72 5.06
C TYR A 80 -16.24 3.73 4.27
N GLN A 81 -16.93 4.87 4.20
CA GLN A 81 -18.22 5.00 3.51
C GLN A 81 -18.11 4.72 2.01
N ASN A 82 -17.07 5.25 1.35
CA ASN A 82 -16.87 5.01 -0.08
C ASN A 82 -16.47 3.56 -0.33
N HIS A 83 -15.65 2.99 0.55
CA HIS A 83 -15.24 1.59 0.49
C HIS A 83 -16.44 0.66 0.63
N GLU A 84 -17.23 0.81 1.69
CA GLU A 84 -18.43 0.03 1.97
C GLU A 84 -19.45 0.13 0.82
N ALA A 85 -19.68 1.33 0.28
CA ALA A 85 -20.57 1.52 -0.87
C ALA A 85 -20.07 0.77 -2.12
N THR A 86 -18.75 0.79 -2.37
CA THR A 86 -18.13 0.09 -3.50
C THR A 86 -18.21 -1.42 -3.32
N ILE A 87 -17.94 -1.93 -2.12
CA ILE A 87 -18.06 -3.36 -1.77
C ILE A 87 -19.49 -3.83 -1.90
N SER A 88 -20.45 -3.06 -1.38
CA SER A 88 -21.88 -3.35 -1.51
C SER A 88 -22.27 -3.46 -2.97
N LYS A 89 -21.89 -2.49 -3.81
CA LYS A 89 -22.12 -2.55 -5.25
C LYS A 89 -21.48 -3.80 -5.86
N TRP A 90 -20.22 -4.11 -5.52
CA TRP A 90 -19.50 -5.28 -6.04
C TRP A 90 -20.22 -6.61 -5.71
N LEU A 91 -20.77 -6.76 -4.50
CA LEU A 91 -21.44 -7.97 -4.04
C LEU A 91 -22.75 -8.28 -4.80
N TRP A 92 -23.47 -7.27 -5.27
CA TRP A 92 -24.74 -7.44 -6.00
C TRP A 92 -24.57 -7.67 -7.51
N GLU A 93 -23.34 -7.56 -8.01
CA GLU A 93 -23.05 -7.50 -9.44
C GLU A 93 -22.58 -8.83 -10.02
N THR A 94 -22.71 -8.98 -11.34
CA THR A 94 -22.22 -10.18 -12.05
C THR A 94 -20.69 -10.23 -12.07
N PRO A 95 -20.04 -11.40 -12.24
CA PRO A 95 -18.58 -11.49 -12.27
C PRO A 95 -17.89 -10.55 -13.28
N LYS A 96 -18.53 -10.31 -14.43
CA LYS A 96 -18.02 -9.36 -15.44
C LYS A 96 -18.05 -7.91 -14.92
N GLN A 97 -19.13 -7.53 -14.24
CA GLN A 97 -19.29 -6.19 -13.67
C GLN A 97 -18.42 -6.00 -12.41
N GLN A 98 -18.25 -7.05 -11.60
CA GLN A 98 -17.29 -7.07 -10.50
C GLN A 98 -15.87 -6.76 -10.97
N GLN A 99 -15.44 -7.35 -12.08
CA GLN A 99 -14.13 -7.07 -12.66
C GLN A 99 -14.03 -5.64 -13.20
N ALA A 100 -15.10 -5.09 -13.76
CA ALA A 100 -15.16 -3.68 -14.18
C ALA A 100 -15.03 -2.75 -12.98
N ILE A 101 -15.78 -2.99 -11.90
CA ILE A 101 -15.69 -2.24 -10.63
C ILE A 101 -14.29 -2.33 -10.03
N PHE A 102 -13.70 -3.53 -10.00
CA PHE A 102 -12.35 -3.72 -9.49
C PHE A 102 -11.31 -2.96 -10.32
N SER A 103 -11.45 -2.93 -11.65
CA SER A 103 -10.57 -2.18 -12.54
C SER A 103 -10.75 -0.66 -12.42
N GLU A 104 -11.98 -0.20 -12.16
CA GLU A 104 -12.33 1.22 -12.05
C GLU A 104 -11.91 1.79 -10.69
N TYR A 105 -12.34 1.18 -9.59
CA TYR A 105 -12.15 1.70 -8.22
C TYR A 105 -10.94 1.09 -7.50
N GLY A 106 -10.40 -0.02 -7.99
CA GLY A 106 -9.31 -0.74 -7.35
C GLY A 106 -9.72 -1.47 -6.07
N VAL A 107 -11.01 -1.80 -5.91
CA VAL A 107 -11.58 -2.41 -4.70
C VAL A 107 -12.42 -3.62 -5.08
N GLN A 108 -12.24 -4.72 -4.36
CA GLN A 108 -13.05 -5.94 -4.43
C GLN A 108 -13.34 -6.46 -3.02
N TYR A 109 -14.32 -7.34 -2.90
CA TYR A 109 -14.63 -8.00 -1.64
C TYR A 109 -13.45 -8.80 -1.09
N SER A 110 -13.17 -8.61 0.19
CA SER A 110 -12.32 -9.45 1.01
C SER A 110 -13.15 -10.08 2.12
N ILE A 111 -12.74 -11.28 2.57
CA ILE A 111 -13.43 -11.97 3.65
C ILE A 111 -13.37 -11.23 5.00
N LEU A 112 -12.49 -10.23 5.15
CA LEU A 112 -12.45 -9.39 6.35
C LEU A 112 -13.61 -8.38 6.40
N GLU A 113 -14.20 -8.02 5.26
CA GLU A 113 -15.37 -7.13 5.19
C GLU A 113 -16.60 -7.71 5.88
N ASP A 114 -16.59 -9.02 6.14
CA ASP A 114 -17.61 -9.68 6.94
C ASP A 114 -17.58 -9.27 8.42
N LEU A 115 -16.44 -8.81 8.94
CA LEU A 115 -16.28 -8.46 10.35
C LEU A 115 -16.93 -7.08 10.62
N PRO A 116 -17.82 -6.97 11.62
CA PRO A 116 -18.63 -5.75 11.83
C PRO A 116 -17.83 -4.53 12.29
N TYR A 117 -16.60 -4.73 12.74
CA TYR A 117 -15.70 -3.67 13.21
C TYR A 117 -14.57 -3.37 12.24
N TRP A 118 -14.47 -4.09 11.12
CA TRP A 118 -13.34 -3.98 10.20
C TRP A 118 -13.50 -2.77 9.26
N ASP A 119 -12.41 -2.02 9.09
CA ASP A 119 -12.30 -0.91 8.14
C ASP A 119 -10.99 -1.04 7.36
N ALA A 120 -11.06 -1.53 6.13
CA ALA A 120 -9.91 -1.70 5.25
C ALA A 120 -9.21 -0.38 4.88
N SER A 121 -9.85 0.79 5.11
CA SER A 121 -9.23 2.09 4.87
C SER A 121 -8.33 2.55 6.02
N ARG A 122 -8.44 1.95 7.21
CA ARG A 122 -7.76 2.42 8.44
C ARG A 122 -7.07 1.32 9.24
N MET A 123 -7.57 0.09 9.20
CA MET A 123 -7.14 -1.01 10.06
C MET A 123 -5.99 -1.82 9.45
N PHE A 124 -5.09 -1.15 8.74
CA PHE A 124 -3.92 -1.79 8.16
C PHE A 124 -2.67 -0.93 8.32
N ASN A 125 -1.52 -1.59 8.43
CA ASN A 125 -0.21 -0.99 8.54
C ASN A 125 0.75 -1.70 7.60
N LEU A 126 1.45 -0.93 6.77
CA LEU A 126 2.49 -1.48 5.91
C LEU A 126 3.73 -1.82 6.75
N ASP A 127 4.28 -3.02 6.56
CA ASP A 127 5.49 -3.43 7.24
C ASP A 127 6.69 -2.56 6.83
N ILE A 128 7.24 -1.83 7.80
CA ILE A 128 8.40 -0.96 7.63
C ILE A 128 9.64 -1.76 7.22
N MET A 129 9.83 -2.96 7.77
CA MET A 129 11.03 -3.74 7.49
C MET A 129 11.09 -4.15 6.03
N HIS A 130 10.03 -4.76 5.51
CA HIS A 130 10.03 -5.26 4.14
C HIS A 130 9.84 -4.15 3.11
N ASN A 131 8.95 -3.18 3.37
CA ASN A 131 8.65 -2.16 2.38
C ASN A 131 9.69 -1.03 2.37
N LEU A 132 10.08 -0.52 3.55
CA LEU A 132 11.00 0.61 3.64
C LEU A 132 12.46 0.18 3.69
N ILE A 133 12.84 -0.72 4.61
CA ILE A 133 14.26 -1.06 4.83
C ILE A 133 14.76 -1.99 3.72
N LEU A 134 14.05 -3.09 3.45
CA LEU A 134 14.49 -4.10 2.49
C LEU A 134 14.10 -3.79 1.04
N GLY A 135 13.05 -2.99 0.85
CA GLY A 135 12.63 -2.46 -0.44
C GLY A 135 13.34 -1.14 -0.75
N ILE A 136 12.73 -0.03 -0.34
CA ILE A 136 13.12 1.32 -0.77
C ILE A 136 14.59 1.66 -0.43
N LEU A 137 15.02 1.45 0.81
CA LEU A 137 16.36 1.82 1.24
C LEU A 137 17.42 0.97 0.54
N LYS A 138 17.19 -0.34 0.40
CA LYS A 138 18.08 -1.23 -0.35
C LYS A 138 18.21 -0.79 -1.80
N ASP A 139 17.09 -0.56 -2.47
CA ASP A 139 17.07 -0.14 -3.87
C ASP A 139 17.74 1.23 -4.04
N HIS A 140 17.47 2.17 -3.16
CA HIS A 140 18.10 3.48 -3.19
C HIS A 140 19.62 3.40 -2.96
N ALA A 141 20.05 2.63 -1.97
CA ALA A 141 21.47 2.41 -1.71
C ALA A 141 22.18 1.76 -2.91
N ALA A 142 21.55 0.76 -3.54
CA ALA A 142 22.13 0.03 -4.66
C ALA A 142 22.13 0.83 -5.98
N PHE A 143 21.05 1.53 -6.31
CA PHE A 143 20.85 2.14 -7.62
C PHE A 143 21.11 3.65 -7.66
N LYS A 144 20.94 4.37 -6.55
CA LYS A 144 21.18 5.82 -6.49
C LYS A 144 22.51 6.16 -5.85
N LEU A 145 22.84 5.50 -4.74
CA LEU A 145 24.10 5.73 -4.04
C LEU A 145 25.22 4.79 -4.49
N CYS A 146 24.89 3.77 -5.30
CA CYS A 146 25.81 2.73 -5.76
C CYS A 146 26.64 2.10 -4.63
N ILE A 147 26.09 1.95 -3.43
CA ILE A 147 26.74 1.29 -2.30
C ILE A 147 26.73 -0.23 -2.58
N PRO A 148 27.90 -0.87 -2.71
CA PRO A 148 27.96 -2.28 -3.02
C PRO A 148 27.48 -3.10 -1.82
N GLU A 149 26.52 -4.00 -2.05
CA GLU A 149 26.29 -5.09 -1.11
C GLU A 149 27.57 -5.95 -1.10
N SER A 150 28.01 -6.40 0.08
CA SER A 150 29.31 -7.10 0.25
C SER A 150 29.51 -8.31 -0.68
N LYS A 151 28.43 -8.81 -1.30
CA LYS A 151 28.40 -9.94 -2.22
C LYS A 151 28.05 -9.60 -3.69
N SER A 152 27.69 -8.38 -4.07
CA SER A 152 27.13 -8.09 -5.41
C SER A 152 28.02 -7.20 -6.30
N LYS A 153 29.14 -7.75 -6.79
CA LYS A 153 30.05 -7.09 -7.77
C LYS A 153 29.39 -6.76 -9.13
N ILE A 154 28.25 -7.37 -9.44
CA ILE A 154 27.58 -7.29 -10.75
C ILE A 154 26.80 -5.97 -10.92
N TYR A 155 26.11 -5.50 -9.86
CA TYR A 155 25.29 -4.28 -9.92
C TYR A 155 26.12 -2.99 -9.99
N PHE A 156 27.31 -3.00 -9.36
CA PHE A 156 28.21 -1.85 -9.33
C PHE A 156 28.69 -1.41 -10.74
N ARG A 157 28.87 -2.36 -11.67
CA ARG A 157 29.29 -2.07 -13.06
C ARG A 157 28.19 -1.38 -13.89
N SER A 158 26.92 -1.65 -13.60
CA SER A 158 25.78 -1.03 -14.30
C SER A 158 25.48 0.38 -13.78
N CYS A 159 25.53 0.56 -12.45
CA CYS A 159 25.31 1.85 -11.78
C CYS A 159 26.31 2.93 -12.26
N ARG A 160 27.58 2.55 -12.43
CA ARG A 160 28.61 3.45 -12.99
C ARG A 160 28.29 3.92 -14.41
N LYS A 161 27.76 3.05 -15.28
CA LYS A 161 27.40 3.43 -16.66
C LYS A 161 26.25 4.43 -16.70
N SER A 162 25.20 4.23 -15.89
CA SER A 162 24.03 5.12 -15.89
C SER A 162 24.33 6.52 -15.34
N TYR A 163 25.21 6.64 -14.34
CA TYR A 163 25.60 7.95 -13.80
C TYR A 163 26.38 8.78 -14.84
N TYR A 164 27.29 8.14 -15.60
CA TYR A 164 28.03 8.84 -16.65
C TYR A 164 27.19 9.17 -17.89
N THR A 165 26.25 8.30 -18.30
CA THR A 165 25.38 8.60 -19.46
C THR A 165 24.38 9.72 -19.19
N ASN A 166 23.91 9.86 -17.94
CA ASN A 166 22.96 10.91 -17.59
C ASN A 166 23.62 12.29 -17.36
N ASN A 167 24.92 12.32 -17.05
CA ASN A 167 25.69 13.56 -16.90
C ASN A 167 26.42 13.99 -18.19
N SER A 168 26.54 13.13 -19.20
CA SER A 168 27.13 13.51 -20.50
C SER A 168 26.16 14.26 -21.42
N ASP A 169 24.85 14.22 -21.13
CA ASP A 169 23.81 14.90 -21.91
C ASP A 169 23.45 16.30 -21.38
N SER A 170 24.07 16.75 -20.27
CA SER A 170 23.86 18.08 -19.68
C SER A 170 24.92 19.12 -20.02
N ASP A 171 26.05 18.74 -20.64
CA ASP A 171 27.20 19.63 -20.85
C ASP A 171 27.47 20.00 -22.33
N SER A 172 26.48 19.86 -23.22
CA SER A 172 26.58 20.32 -24.61
C SER A 172 25.55 21.38 -24.98
N MET A 173 25.68 22.59 -24.42
CA MET A 173 25.37 23.82 -25.16
C MET A 173 26.46 24.86 -24.92
N THR A 174 27.40 24.85 -25.86
CA THR A 174 28.46 25.81 -26.09
C THR A 174 27.92 27.23 -26.31
N SER A 175 28.48 28.17 -25.54
CA SER A 175 29.02 29.46 -26.00
C SER A 175 28.49 30.02 -27.33
N ASN A 176 27.78 31.15 -27.25
CA ASN A 176 27.89 32.18 -28.28
C ASN A 176 27.95 33.56 -27.64
N SER A 177 29.11 34.19 -27.76
CA SER A 177 29.32 35.61 -27.51
C SER A 177 28.77 36.41 -28.69
N SER A 178 27.93 37.40 -28.45
CA SER A 178 27.78 38.55 -29.34
C SER A 178 27.36 39.79 -28.55
N LEU A 179 28.23 40.79 -28.62
CA LEU A 179 28.06 42.16 -28.18
C LEU A 179 26.80 42.81 -28.76
N VAL A 180 26.06 43.60 -27.97
CA VAL A 180 25.48 44.89 -28.40
C VAL A 180 25.47 45.88 -27.22
N LYS A 181 26.02 47.08 -27.45
CA LYS A 181 26.09 48.28 -26.60
C LYS A 181 24.77 49.08 -26.60
N SER A 182 24.64 49.99 -25.61
CA SER A 182 23.81 51.23 -25.56
C SER A 182 22.29 51.01 -25.58
N HIS A 183 21.47 51.63 -24.73
CA HIS A 183 21.47 52.99 -24.18
C HIS A 183 20.96 53.05 -22.74
#